data_AF-W2SRC5-F1
#
_entry.id   AF-W2SRC5-F1
#
_cell.length_a   1.000
_cell.length_b   1.000
_cell.length_c   1.000
_cell.angle_alpha   90.00
_cell.angle_beta   90.00
_cell.angle_gamma   90.00
#
_symmetry.space_group_name_H-M   'P 1'
#
loop_
_entity.id
_entity.type
_entity.pdbx_description
1 polymer ?
#
loop_
_entity_poly.entity_id
_entity_poly.type
_entity_poly.pdbx_seq_one_letter_code
_entity_poly.pdbx_strand_id
1 'polypeptide(L)'
;TKRCEDVDECEKFAGHVCDLSAECKNTIGSFICKCKEGFELATDGRRCEDINECERGTAQCEQKCINIPGSYQCICDRGYTVGEHG
;
A
#
# COMPACT_ATOMS: atom_id res chain seq x y z
N THR A 1 -3.04 43.30 5.74
CA THR A 1 -3.99 42.19 5.96
C THR A 1 -3.20 40.92 6.18
N LYS A 2 -3.43 40.15 7.25
CA LYS A 2 -2.80 38.83 7.40
C LYS A 2 -3.78 37.79 6.84
N ARG A 3 -3.29 36.91 5.97
CA ARG A 3 -4.05 35.82 5.36
C ARG A 3 -3.49 34.51 5.90
N CYS A 4 -4.38 33.56 6.19
CA CYS A 4 -3.99 32.20 6.49
C CYS A 4 -3.64 31.50 5.18
N GLU A 5 -2.48 30.86 5.16
CA GLU A 5 -2.03 30.02 4.06
C GLU A 5 -2.06 28.58 4.55
N ASP A 6 -2.40 27.68 3.64
CA ASP A 6 -2.34 26.25 3.89
C ASP A 6 -0.90 25.81 4.13
N VAL A 7 -0.71 24.83 5.00
CA VAL A 7 0.61 24.24 5.24
C VAL A 7 0.65 22.93 4.51
N ASP A 8 1.51 22.81 3.51
CA ASP A 8 1.73 21.51 2.87
C ASP A 8 2.46 20.58 3.85
N GLU A 9 1.72 19.70 4.51
CA GLU A 9 2.33 18.76 5.46
C GLU A 9 3.20 17.72 4.75
N CYS A 10 2.88 17.38 3.51
CA CYS A 10 3.64 16.40 2.72
C CYS A 10 5.05 16.90 2.39
N GLU A 11 5.20 18.18 2.06
CA GLU A 11 6.52 18.79 1.85
C GLU A 11 7.22 19.10 3.19
N LYS A 12 6.49 19.66 4.16
CA LYS A 12 7.08 20.16 5.41
C LYS A 12 7.54 19.05 6.34
N PHE A 13 6.85 17.90 6.33
CA PHE A 13 7.12 16.75 7.19
C PHE A 13 7.33 15.47 6.37
N ALA A 14 7.91 15.62 5.18
CA ALA A 14 8.17 14.52 4.24
C ALA A 14 8.76 13.28 4.93
N GLY A 15 8.15 12.11 4.71
CA GLY A 15 8.56 10.84 5.32
C GLY A 15 8.13 10.61 6.77
N HIS A 16 7.46 11.58 7.41
CA HIS A 16 6.95 11.46 8.78
C HIS A 16 5.42 11.56 8.89
N VAL A 17 4.75 11.97 7.81
CA VAL A 17 3.29 12.14 7.76
C VAL A 17 2.57 10.83 7.49
N CYS A 18 3.04 10.11 6.47
CA CYS A 18 2.48 8.85 6.00
C CYS A 18 3.53 7.74 6.09
N ASP A 19 3.07 6.50 6.12
CA ASP A 19 3.92 5.33 6.00
C ASP A 19 4.69 5.30 4.66
N LEU A 20 5.83 4.58 4.62
CA LEU A 20 6.65 4.43 3.41
C LEU A 20 5.90 3.73 2.27
N SER A 21 4.90 2.92 2.59
CA SER A 21 4.00 2.29 1.63
C SER A 21 2.82 3.19 1.22
N ALA A 22 2.85 4.48 1.53
CA ALA A 22 1.84 5.46 1.12
C ALA A 22 2.42 6.63 0.30
N GLU A 23 1.56 7.21 -0.52
CA GLU A 23 1.72 8.52 -1.15
C GLU A 23 0.97 9.56 -0.32
N CYS A 24 1.69 10.61 0.11
CA CYS A 24 1.08 11.76 0.79
C CYS A 24 0.46 12.71 -0.25
N LYS A 25 -0.77 13.17 -0.01
CA LYS A 25 -1.43 14.20 -0.80
C LYS A 25 -1.91 15.32 0.11
N ASN A 26 -1.38 16.53 -0.12
CA ASN A 26 -1.80 17.70 0.60
C ASN A 26 -3.23 18.12 0.20
N THR A 27 -3.99 18.65 1.15
CA THR A 27 -5.36 19.15 0.96
C THR A 27 -5.51 20.47 1.71
N ILE A 28 -6.52 21.28 1.38
CA ILE A 28 -6.69 22.56 2.10
C ILE A 28 -7.08 22.27 3.56
N GLY A 29 -6.21 22.65 4.48
CA GLY A 29 -6.36 22.50 5.92
C GLY A 29 -6.01 21.12 6.47
N SER A 30 -5.47 20.19 5.65
CA SER A 30 -5.07 18.85 6.09
C SER A 30 -4.29 18.09 5.00
N PHE A 31 -4.08 16.79 5.18
CA PHE A 31 -3.51 15.90 4.18
C PHE A 31 -4.23 14.55 4.20
N ILE A 32 -4.03 13.76 3.15
CA ILE A 32 -4.45 12.35 3.11
C ILE A 32 -3.26 11.45 2.72
N CYS A 33 -3.20 10.27 3.32
CA CYS A 33 -2.27 9.21 2.91
C CYS A 33 -3.01 8.21 2.03
N LYS A 34 -2.51 7.99 0.82
CA LYS A 34 -3.01 6.97 -0.10
C LYS A 34 -2.03 5.81 -0.16
N CYS A 35 -2.42 4.63 0.29
CA CYS A 35 -1.56 3.45 0.21
C CYS A 35 -1.27 3.05 -1.24
N LYS A 36 -0.06 2.55 -1.46
CA LYS A 36 0.38 1.93 -2.72
C LYS A 36 -0.43 0.65 -2.97
N GLU A 37 -0.36 0.17 -4.21
CA GLU A 37 -0.98 -1.11 -4.58
C GLU A 37 -0.45 -2.25 -3.71
N GLY A 38 -1.34 -3.19 -3.34
CA GLY A 38 -1.04 -4.27 -2.40
C GLY A 38 -1.13 -3.88 -0.92
N PHE A 39 -1.49 -2.64 -0.59
CA PHE A 39 -1.67 -2.18 0.80
C PHE A 39 -3.03 -1.53 1.03
N GLU A 40 -3.55 -1.64 2.26
CA GLU A 40 -4.77 -0.97 2.71
C GLU A 40 -4.50 0.02 3.85
N LEU A 41 -5.29 1.10 3.87
CA LEU A 41 -5.11 2.17 4.85
C LEU A 41 -5.63 1.71 6.22
N ALA A 42 -4.74 1.77 7.22
CA ALA A 42 -5.09 1.46 8.60
C ALA A 42 -6.08 2.50 9.17
N THR A 43 -6.68 2.16 10.31
CA THR A 43 -7.69 3.00 10.98
C THR A 43 -7.18 4.37 11.44
N ASP A 44 -5.86 4.54 11.57
CA ASP A 44 -5.24 5.83 11.89
C ASP A 44 -5.11 6.78 10.68
N GLY A 45 -5.43 6.31 9.48
CA GLY A 45 -5.38 7.10 8.25
C GLY A 45 -3.97 7.45 7.77
N ARG A 46 -2.93 6.84 8.33
CA ARG A 46 -1.51 7.14 8.01
C ARG A 46 -0.68 5.90 7.70
N ARG A 47 -0.96 4.78 8.37
CA ARG A 47 -0.26 3.51 8.13
C ARG A 47 -0.90 2.73 7.00
N CYS A 48 -0.06 2.00 6.28
CA CYS A 48 -0.47 1.09 5.22
C CYS A 48 -0.13 -0.33 5.65
N GLU A 49 -1.16 -1.16 5.76
CA GLU A 49 -1.03 -2.55 6.14
C GLU A 49 -1.08 -3.40 4.86
N ASP A 50 -0.21 -4.40 4.79
CA ASP A 50 -0.12 -5.29 3.65
C ASP A 50 -1.43 -6.06 3.46
N ILE A 51 -1.94 -6.09 2.24
CA ILE A 51 -3.13 -6.87 1.92
C ILE A 51 -2.69 -8.31 1.73
N ASN A 52 -3.10 -9.21 2.62
CA ASN A 52 -2.82 -10.63 2.43
C ASN A 52 -3.76 -11.25 1.40
N GLU A 53 -3.35 -11.30 0.13
CA GLU A 53 -4.20 -11.84 -0.94
C GLU A 53 -4.43 -13.35 -0.83
N CYS A 54 -3.51 -14.08 -0.18
CA CYS A 54 -3.66 -15.50 0.10
C CYS A 54 -4.80 -15.77 1.09
N GLU A 55 -4.90 -14.97 2.16
CA GLU A 55 -5.97 -15.08 3.14
C GLU A 55 -7.31 -14.52 2.63
N ARG A 56 -7.26 -13.46 1.82
CA ARG A 56 -8.46 -12.89 1.19
C ARG A 56 -9.03 -13.75 0.06
N GLY A 57 -8.27 -14.74 -0.41
CA GLY A 57 -8.64 -15.60 -1.54
C GLY A 57 -8.72 -14.84 -2.87
N THR A 58 -8.08 -13.67 -2.96
CA THR A 58 -7.97 -12.87 -4.19
C THR A 58 -6.74 -13.25 -5.02
N ALA A 59 -5.79 -13.96 -4.40
CA ALA A 59 -4.63 -14.51 -5.10
C ALA A 59 -5.06 -15.56 -6.13
N GLN A 60 -4.62 -15.39 -7.38
CA GLN A 60 -4.95 -16.31 -8.49
C GLN A 60 -3.94 -17.45 -8.60
N CYS A 61 -3.61 -18.09 -7.48
CA CYS A 61 -2.67 -19.21 -7.45
C CYS A 61 -3.39 -20.55 -7.67
N GLU A 62 -2.87 -21.37 -8.60
CA GLU A 62 -3.36 -22.74 -8.81
C GLU A 62 -2.91 -23.69 -7.68
N GLN A 63 -1.72 -23.45 -7.14
CA GLN A 63 -1.08 -24.32 -6.14
C GLN A 63 -0.82 -23.55 -4.85
N LYS A 64 0.44 -23.25 -4.51
CA LYS A 64 0.77 -22.59 -3.25
C LYS A 64 0.77 -21.07 -3.42
N CYS A 65 0.22 -20.37 -2.44
CA CYS A 65 0.28 -18.90 -2.33
C CYS A 65 1.18 -18.52 -1.16
N ILE A 66 2.08 -17.56 -1.36
CA ILE A 66 2.88 -16.94 -0.32
C ILE A 66 2.65 -15.44 -0.34
N ASN A 67 2.16 -14.90 0.77
CA ASN A 67 1.98 -13.46 0.93
C ASN A 67 3.33 -12.76 1.10
N ILE A 68 3.55 -11.64 0.41
CA ILE A 68 4.75 -10.82 0.53
C ILE A 68 4.37 -9.34 0.62
N PRO A 69 5.15 -8.45 1.25
CA PRO A 69 4.77 -7.05 1.35
C PRO A 69 4.50 -6.39 -0.02
N GLY A 70 3.27 -5.94 -0.22
CA GLY A 70 2.75 -5.31 -1.43
C GLY A 70 2.30 -6.28 -2.54
N SER A 71 2.34 -7.59 -2.33
CA SER A 71 1.91 -8.57 -3.33
C SER A 71 1.81 -10.01 -2.79
N TYR A 72 1.77 -10.98 -3.70
CA TYR A 72 1.87 -12.40 -3.38
C TYR A 72 2.70 -13.11 -4.45
N GLN A 73 3.20 -14.29 -4.11
CA GLN A 73 3.88 -15.19 -5.03
C GLN A 73 3.15 -16.52 -5.10
N CYS A 74 2.88 -16.98 -6.32
CA CYS A 74 2.43 -18.33 -6.56
C CYS A 74 3.63 -19.26 -6.75
N ILE A 75 3.66 -20.37 -6.02
CA ILE A 75 4.72 -21.37 -6.12
C ILE A 75 4.12 -22.67 -6.62
N CYS A 76 4.76 -23.23 -7.65
CA CYS A 76 4.42 -24.51 -8.20
C CYS A 76 5.25 -25.64 -7.56
N ASP A 77 4.64 -26.81 -7.41
CA ASP A 77 5.30 -28.05 -7.01
C ASP A 77 6.28 -28.52 -8.08
N ARG A 78 7.17 -29.45 -7.69
CA ARG A 78 8.26 -29.93 -8.54
C ARG A 78 7.71 -30.48 -9.87
N GLY A 79 8.25 -29.96 -10.98
CA GLY A 79 7.84 -30.33 -12.34
C GLY A 79 6.93 -29.31 -13.03
N TYR A 80 6.55 -28.24 -12.34
CA TYR A 80 5.71 -27.15 -12.86
C TYR A 80 6.41 -25.80 -12.73
N THR A 81 6.02 -24.83 -13.56
CA THR A 81 6.52 -23.44 -13.53
C THR A 81 5.35 -22.46 -13.65
N VAL A 82 5.49 -21.29 -13.04
CA VAL A 82 4.51 -20.20 -13.19
C VAL A 82 4.52 -19.75 -14.66
N GLY A 83 3.34 -19.66 -15.28
CA GLY A 83 3.20 -19.16 -16.65
C GLY A 83 3.38 -17.64 -16.73
N GLU A 84 3.53 -17.06 -17.94
CA GLU A 84 3.82 -15.63 -18.15
C GLU A 84 2.71 -14.64 -17.71
N HIS A 85 1.70 -15.09 -16.98
CA HIS A 85 0.60 -14.30 -16.44
C HIS A 85 0.41 -14.48 -14.92
N GLY A 86 1.40 -15.04 -14.22
CA GLY A 86 1.41 -15.17 -12.76
C GLY A 86 2.53 -14.39 -12.11
#